data_AF-A0A955P8U5-F1
#
_entry.id   AF-A0A955P8U5-F1
#
_cell.length_a   1.000
_cell.length_b   1.000
_cell.length_c   1.000
_cell.angle_alpha   90.00
_cell.angle_beta   90.00
_cell.angle_gamma   90.00
#
_symmetry.space_group_name_H-M   'P 1'
#
loop_
_entity.id
_entity.type
_entity.pdbx_description
1 polymer ?
#
loop_
_entity_poly.entity_id
_entity_poly.type
_entity_poly.pdbx_seq_one_letter_code
_entity_poly.pdbx_strand_id
1 'polypeptide(L)'
;FLQIRGNGHSEKAATSLEETAPAAFNKRLDTLFVPKDGIKWGAFDPAASEIQIHQTRHTSDLELFNFASAHTLQNGGKVYAVERDRIPSGSEVAAILR
;
A
#
# COMPACT_ATOMS: atom_id res chain seq x y z
N PHE A 1 -2.48 -16.87 12.41
CA PHE A 1 -2.00 -15.98 11.34
C PHE A 1 -3.00 -16.05 10.21
N LEU A 2 -3.73 -14.97 9.97
CA LEU A 2 -4.96 -14.96 9.16
C LEU A 2 -4.66 -15.46 7.74
N GLN A 3 -5.25 -16.60 7.38
CA GLN A 3 -5.14 -17.16 6.04
C GLN A 3 -6.13 -16.43 5.15
N ILE A 4 -5.65 -15.49 4.33
CA ILE A 4 -6.46 -14.89 3.27
C ILE A 4 -6.63 -15.95 2.17
N ARG A 5 -7.54 -16.90 2.39
CA ARG A 5 -8.06 -17.79 1.34
C ARG A 5 -9.26 -17.10 0.71
N GLY A 6 -9.02 -16.39 -0.39
CA GLY A 6 -10.09 -15.87 -1.23
C GLY A 6 -10.79 -17.00 -1.96
N ASN A 7 -11.92 -17.48 -1.43
CA ASN A 7 -12.96 -18.06 -2.27
C ASN A 7 -13.71 -16.89 -2.92
N GLY A 8 -13.33 -16.51 -4.15
CA GLY A 8 -14.27 -15.90 -5.10
C GLY A 8 -14.34 -14.38 -5.28
N HIS A 9 -13.48 -13.53 -4.69
CA HIS A 9 -13.54 -12.08 -4.94
C HIS A 9 -12.16 -11.45 -5.10
N SER A 10 -11.69 -11.30 -6.34
CA SER A 10 -10.54 -10.45 -6.69
C SER A 10 -10.81 -8.95 -6.46
N GLU A 11 -12.05 -8.56 -6.14
CA GLU A 11 -12.48 -7.16 -6.01
C GLU A 11 -12.15 -6.52 -4.65
N LYS A 12 -11.65 -7.27 -3.66
CA LYS A 12 -11.43 -6.77 -2.29
C LYS A 12 -9.98 -6.72 -1.84
N ALA A 13 -9.02 -6.97 -2.72
CA ALA A 13 -7.60 -6.93 -2.40
C ALA A 13 -6.80 -6.14 -3.44
N ALA A 14 -5.81 -5.40 -2.97
CA ALA A 14 -4.83 -4.69 -3.81
C ALA A 14 -3.42 -5.16 -3.45
N THR A 15 -2.57 -5.43 -4.44
CA THR A 15 -1.26 -6.06 -4.22
C THR A 15 -0.08 -5.31 -4.84
N SER A 16 -0.28 -4.06 -5.23
CA SER A 16 0.73 -3.19 -5.82
C SER A 16 0.74 -1.82 -5.14
N LEU A 17 1.84 -1.07 -5.25
CA LEU A 17 1.87 0.30 -4.73
C LEU A 17 0.96 1.22 -5.55
N GLU A 18 0.87 0.95 -6.85
CA GLU A 18 0.06 1.65 -7.84
C GLU A 18 -1.43 1.56 -7.50
N GLU A 19 -1.88 0.48 -6.88
CA GLU A 19 -3.25 0.36 -6.38
C GLU A 19 -3.39 0.86 -4.94
N THR A 20 -2.45 0.50 -4.06
CA THR A 20 -2.59 0.72 -2.62
C THR A 20 -2.40 2.17 -2.22
N ALA A 21 -1.44 2.90 -2.80
CA ALA A 21 -1.20 4.31 -2.44
C ALA A 21 -2.40 5.21 -2.83
N PRO A 22 -2.95 5.14 -4.04
CA PRO A 22 -4.18 5.86 -4.37
C PRO A 22 -5.38 5.41 -3.55
N ALA A 23 -5.53 4.12 -3.28
CA ALA A 23 -6.62 3.62 -2.44
C ALA A 23 -6.51 4.11 -0.99
N ALA A 24 -5.31 4.20 -0.44
CA ALA A 24 -5.05 4.74 0.89
C ALA A 24 -5.45 6.22 0.96
N PHE A 25 -4.99 7.03 -0.01
CA PHE A 25 -5.33 8.45 -0.11
C PHE A 25 -6.85 8.66 -0.19
N ASN A 26 -7.54 7.88 -1.03
CA ASN A 26 -8.98 7.97 -1.26
C ASN A 26 -9.83 7.23 -0.21
N LYS A 27 -9.29 6.89 0.97
CA LYS A 27 -10.02 6.24 2.08
C LYS A 27 -10.64 4.88 1.73
N ARG A 28 -10.05 4.13 0.80
CA ARG A 28 -10.59 2.83 0.33
C ARG A 28 -9.96 1.61 1.00
N LEU A 29 -8.94 1.79 1.85
CA LEU A 29 -8.29 0.67 2.54
C LEU A 29 -8.86 0.42 3.93
N ASP A 30 -9.28 -0.82 4.20
CA ASP A 30 -9.54 -1.30 5.56
C ASP A 30 -8.22 -1.63 6.26
N THR A 31 -7.37 -2.40 5.60
CA THR A 31 -6.11 -2.92 6.16
C THR A 31 -5.01 -2.85 5.11
N LEU A 32 -3.79 -2.45 5.51
CA LEU A 32 -2.59 -2.40 4.69
C LEU A 32 -1.46 -3.21 5.36
N PHE A 33 -0.72 -3.99 4.57
CA PHE A 33 0.48 -4.72 4.94
C PHE A 33 1.67 -4.15 4.18
N VAL A 34 2.66 -3.62 4.90
CA VAL A 34 3.88 -3.00 4.34
C VAL A 34 5.14 -3.70 4.84
N PRO A 35 6.25 -3.70 4.07
CA PRO A 35 7.51 -4.25 4.53
C PRO A 35 8.10 -3.40 5.65
N LYS A 36 8.59 -4.02 6.73
CA LYS A 36 9.20 -3.30 7.87
C LYS A 36 10.44 -2.47 7.48
N ASP A 37 11.25 -2.98 6.54
CA ASP A 37 12.54 -2.40 6.14
C ASP A 37 12.56 -2.10 4.62
N GLY A 38 11.42 -1.70 4.07
CA GLY A 38 11.27 -1.31 2.66
C GLY A 38 11.26 0.20 2.49
N ILE A 39 11.85 0.67 1.40
CA ILE A 39 11.76 2.07 0.97
C ILE A 39 11.43 2.06 -0.51
N LYS A 40 10.38 2.78 -0.90
CA LYS A 40 10.05 3.07 -2.30
C LYS A 40 9.92 4.57 -2.49
N TRP A 41 10.77 5.12 -3.34
CA TRP A 41 10.74 6.54 -3.67
C TRP A 41 9.79 6.79 -4.84
N GLY A 42 9.12 7.93 -4.81
CA GLY A 42 8.26 8.33 -5.91
C GLY A 42 7.48 9.60 -5.65
N ALA A 43 6.57 9.91 -6.56
CA ALA A 43 5.63 11.01 -6.45
C ALA A 43 4.18 10.47 -6.47
N PHE A 44 3.26 11.25 -5.93
CA PHE A 44 1.82 10.99 -6.02
C PHE A 44 1.13 12.18 -6.68
N ASP A 45 0.37 11.92 -7.73
CA ASP A 45 -0.50 12.91 -8.38
C ASP A 45 -1.93 12.76 -7.82
N PRO A 46 -2.41 13.69 -6.98
CA PRO A 46 -3.76 13.61 -6.41
C PRO A 46 -4.87 13.88 -7.43
N ALA A 47 -4.59 14.56 -8.55
CA ALA A 47 -5.57 14.85 -9.59
C ALA A 47 -5.81 13.62 -10.47
N ALA A 48 -4.74 12.92 -10.85
CA ALA A 48 -4.82 11.65 -11.57
C ALA A 48 -5.13 10.46 -10.64
N SER A 49 -4.87 10.59 -9.34
CA SER A 49 -4.93 9.51 -8.36
C SER A 49 -3.97 8.37 -8.73
N GLU A 50 -2.75 8.73 -9.11
CA GLU A 50 -1.69 7.81 -9.58
C GLU A 50 -0.37 8.09 -8.86
N ILE A 51 0.53 7.10 -8.84
CA ILE A 51 1.91 7.28 -8.38
C ILE A 51 2.88 7.13 -9.53
N GLN A 52 4.04 7.76 -9.38
CA GLN A 52 5.22 7.48 -10.19
C GLN A 52 6.31 6.93 -9.27
N ILE A 53 6.82 5.73 -9.56
CA ILE A 53 7.91 5.11 -8.80
C ILE A 53 9.25 5.53 -9.40
N HIS A 54 10.19 5.95 -8.56
CA HIS A 54 11.55 6.31 -8.94
C HIS A 54 12.55 5.29 -8.39
N GLN A 55 13.52 4.90 -9.23
CA GLN A 55 14.58 3.96 -8.82
C GLN A 55 15.54 4.56 -7.78
N THR A 56 15.73 5.87 -7.82
CA THR A 56 16.58 6.64 -6.92
C THR A 56 15.80 7.82 -6.38
N ARG A 57 16.08 8.24 -5.15
CA ARG A 57 15.39 9.36 -4.51
C ARG A 57 15.67 10.68 -5.23
N HIS A 58 14.62 11.40 -5.58
CA HIS A 58 14.68 12.81 -5.98
C HIS A 58 14.34 13.74 -4.79
N THR A 59 14.70 15.03 -4.89
CA THR A 59 14.53 16.01 -3.81
C THR A 59 13.10 16.13 -3.29
N SER A 60 12.11 15.93 -4.17
CA SER A 60 10.68 16.07 -3.86
C SER A 60 9.96 14.73 -3.70
N ASP A 61 10.69 13.61 -3.69
CA ASP A 61 10.07 12.29 -3.59
C ASP A 61 9.50 12.02 -2.19
N LEU A 62 8.34 11.40 -2.20
CA LEU A 62 7.72 10.75 -1.07
C LEU A 62 8.35 9.36 -0.88
N GLU A 63 8.32 8.90 0.36
CA GLU A 63 8.47 7.47 0.64
C GLU A 63 7.08 6.83 0.57
N LEU A 64 6.84 6.01 -0.45
CA LEU A 64 5.51 5.57 -0.86
C LEU A 64 4.88 4.58 0.13
N PHE A 65 5.66 3.74 0.83
CA PHE A 65 5.10 2.86 1.86
C PHE A 65 4.60 3.65 3.07
N ASN A 66 5.33 4.68 3.48
CA ASN A 66 4.96 5.61 4.54
C ASN A 66 3.79 6.48 4.11
N PHE A 67 3.76 6.94 2.85
CA PHE A 67 2.61 7.66 2.31
C PHE A 67 1.32 6.82 2.42
N ALA A 68 1.35 5.58 1.92
CA ALA A 68 0.20 4.67 2.00
C ALA A 68 -0.17 4.34 3.46
N SER A 69 0.81 4.14 4.33
CA SER A 69 0.60 3.85 5.75
C SER A 69 -0.03 5.03 6.49
N ALA A 70 0.52 6.23 6.32
CA ALA A 70 0.03 7.45 6.95
C ALA A 70 -1.42 7.73 6.55
N HIS A 71 -1.74 7.67 5.25
CA HIS A 71 -3.11 7.89 4.79
C HIS A 71 -4.06 6.77 5.25
N THR A 72 -3.62 5.52 5.30
CA THR A 72 -4.45 4.42 5.83
C THR A 72 -4.81 4.66 7.30
N LEU A 73 -3.82 4.99 8.14
CA LEU A 73 -4.04 5.30 9.56
C LEU A 73 -4.92 6.54 9.76
N GLN A 74 -4.63 7.63 9.04
CA GLN A 74 -5.43 8.86 9.08
C GLN A 74 -6.89 8.62 8.68
N ASN A 75 -7.12 7.67 7.78
CA ASN A 75 -8.45 7.31 7.30
C ASN A 75 -9.12 6.21 8.14
N GLY A 76 -8.56 5.82 9.28
CA GLY A 76 -9.13 4.84 10.22
C GLY A 76 -8.93 3.37 9.83
N GLY A 77 -8.05 3.10 8.87
CA GLY A 77 -7.63 1.74 8.52
C GLY A 77 -6.52 1.22 9.44
N LYS A 78 -6.17 -0.05 9.25
CA LYS A 78 -5.10 -0.72 10.01
C LYS A 78 -3.85 -0.84 9.16
N VAL A 79 -2.68 -0.68 9.76
CA VAL A 79 -1.40 -0.92 9.10
C VAL A 79 -0.61 -1.97 9.88
N TYR A 80 -0.11 -2.97 9.17
CA TYR A 80 0.80 -3.98 9.70
C TYR A 80 2.14 -3.88 8.97
N ALA A 81 3.16 -3.41 9.68
CA ALA A 81 4.54 -3.54 9.22
C ALA A 81 5.03 -4.97 9.49
N VAL A 82 5.38 -5.70 8.44
CA VAL A 82 5.74 -7.12 8.52
C VAL A 82 7.03 -7.40 7.76
N GLU A 83 7.67 -8.55 8.02
CA GLU A 83 8.75 -9.04 7.17
C GLU A 83 8.26 -9.25 5.73
N ARG A 84 9.15 -9.10 4.73
CA ARG A 84 8.78 -9.23 3.30
C ARG A 84 8.13 -10.58 2.97
N ASP A 85 8.62 -11.66 3.54
CA ASP A 85 8.09 -13.02 3.38
C ASP A 85 6.73 -13.23 4.06
N ARG A 86 6.28 -12.27 4.88
CA ARG A 86 4.98 -12.26 5.56
C ARG A 86 3.96 -11.37 4.87
N ILE A 87 4.32 -10.65 3.81
CA ILE A 87 3.36 -9.91 2.99
C ILE A 87 2.49 -10.92 2.23
N PRO A 88 1.14 -10.82 2.31
CA PRO A 88 0.25 -11.70 1.57
C PRO A 88 0.59 -11.77 0.08
N SER A 89 0.40 -12.95 -0.52
CA SER A 89 0.61 -13.19 -1.95
C SER A 89 2.05 -12.98 -2.46
N GLY A 90 3.03 -12.75 -1.58
CA GLY A 90 4.43 -12.52 -1.96
C GLY A 90 4.66 -11.20 -2.69
N SER A 91 3.71 -10.26 -2.63
CA SER A 91 3.85 -8.92 -3.23
C SER A 91 4.72 -8.00 -2.38
N GLU A 92 5.12 -6.85 -2.94
CA GLU A 92 5.85 -5.82 -2.18
C GLU A 92 5.00 -5.11 -1.13
N VAL A 93 3.67 -5.12 -1.32
CA VAL A 93 2.65 -4.54 -0.44
C VAL A 93 1.33 -5.28 -0.68
N ALA A 94 0.46 -5.36 0.32
CA ALA A 94 -0.88 -5.88 0.13
C ALA A 94 -1.90 -5.09 0.96
N ALA A 95 -3.13 -5.00 0.48
CA ALA A 95 -4.21 -4.35 1.21
C ALA A 95 -5.55 -5.06 1.03
N ILE A 96 -6.43 -4.84 2.00
CA ILE A 96 -7.84 -5.20 1.95
C ILE A 96 -8.64 -3.91 1.74
N LEU A 97 -9.49 -3.90 0.72
CA LEU A 97 -10.38 -2.77 0.40
C LEU A 97 -11.64 -2.79 1.30
N ARG A 98 -12.22 -1.62 1.53
CA ARG A 98 -13.50 -1.44 2.27
C ARG A 98 -14.70 -1.88 1.45
#